data_AF-N9MJQ2-F1
#
_entry.id   AF-N9MJQ2-F1
#
_cell.length_a   1.000
_cell.length_b   1.000
_cell.length_c   1.000
_cell.angle_alpha   90.00
_cell.angle_beta   90.00
_cell.angle_gamma   90.00
#
_symmetry.space_group_name_H-M   'P 1'
#
loop_
_entity.id
_entity.type
_entity.pdbx_description
1 polymer ?
#
loop_
_entity_poly.entity_id
_entity_poly.type
_entity_poly.pdbx_seq_one_letter_code
_entity_poly.pdbx_strand_id
1 'polypeptide(L)'
;MNAMVAEKMTNIEWLGQQLRAKTANYEADTPPTNEIPVNWEDRCGAIALMPNDETKAYASILVWGDYRDNTDNYSVVTKYISDYLWRMVQEEMDKQRESFDMQQFCKHIARMELFYSLRPKLREYHTLKGRLVFSGIDYIEPNTYSKRYAWLGNAVELLLNELRDEVEHYAGEYRKNLRKTNI
;
A
#
# COMPACT_ATOMS: atom_id res chain seq x y z
N MET A 1 -37.86 1.70 -9.09
CA MET A 1 -36.50 1.26 -9.49
C MET A 1 -35.54 2.31 -8.98
N ASN A 2 -34.74 1.98 -7.96
CA ASN A 2 -33.68 2.89 -7.51
C ASN A 2 -32.57 2.82 -8.54
N ALA A 3 -32.23 3.97 -9.14
CA ALA A 3 -31.01 4.10 -9.89
C ALA A 3 -29.86 3.74 -8.94
N MET A 4 -29.23 2.58 -9.17
CA MET A 4 -27.93 2.29 -8.59
C MET A 4 -27.01 3.41 -9.07
N VAL A 5 -26.70 4.35 -8.19
CA VAL A 5 -25.58 5.28 -8.39
C VAL A 5 -24.37 4.38 -8.55
N ALA A 6 -23.91 4.18 -9.78
CA ALA A 6 -22.68 3.46 -10.03
C ALA A 6 -21.59 4.17 -9.21
N GLU A 7 -20.96 3.45 -8.28
CA GLU A 7 -19.86 3.98 -7.49
C GLU A 7 -18.81 4.54 -8.46
N LYS A 8 -18.44 5.80 -8.25
CA LYS A 8 -17.44 6.45 -9.08
C LYS A 8 -16.11 5.76 -8.84
N MET A 9 -15.60 5.10 -9.87
CA MET A 9 -14.29 4.45 -9.91
C MET A 9 -13.20 5.36 -9.31
N THR A 10 -12.40 4.82 -8.39
CA THR A 10 -11.30 5.56 -7.77
C THR A 10 -10.14 5.77 -8.76
N ASN A 11 -9.19 6.67 -8.46
CA ASN A 11 -8.05 6.90 -9.35
C ASN A 11 -7.05 5.73 -9.30
N ILE A 12 -6.94 5.02 -8.19
CA ILE A 12 -6.16 3.77 -8.12
C ILE A 12 -6.81 2.68 -8.98
N GLU A 13 -8.13 2.52 -8.89
CA GLU A 13 -8.86 1.56 -9.74
C GLU A 13 -8.72 1.91 -11.21
N TRP A 14 -8.80 3.21 -11.55
CA TRP A 14 -8.51 3.72 -12.88
C TRP A 14 -7.10 3.35 -13.32
N LEU A 15 -6.05 3.57 -12.51
CA LEU A 15 -4.69 3.17 -12.86
C LEU A 15 -4.53 1.65 -13.02
N GLY A 16 -5.25 0.84 -12.25
CA GLY A 16 -5.18 -0.63 -12.29
C GLY A 16 -5.90 -1.30 -13.47
N GLN A 17 -6.47 -0.53 -14.40
CA GLN A 17 -7.55 -0.96 -15.29
C GLN A 17 -7.29 -2.09 -16.32
N GLN A 18 -6.24 -2.90 -16.34
CA GLN A 18 -6.14 -4.01 -17.31
C GLN A 18 -5.39 -5.24 -16.79
N LEU A 19 -5.31 -5.43 -15.48
CA LEU A 19 -4.57 -6.54 -14.86
C LEU A 19 -5.43 -7.75 -14.52
N ARG A 20 -6.73 -7.70 -14.82
CA ARG A 20 -7.57 -8.90 -14.87
C ARG A 20 -7.21 -9.65 -16.16
N ALA A 21 -6.81 -10.90 -16.01
CA ALA A 21 -6.36 -11.87 -17.02
C ALA A 21 -6.62 -11.49 -18.50
N LYS A 22 -5.52 -11.47 -19.27
CA LYS A 22 -5.45 -11.28 -20.73
C LYS A 22 -6.72 -11.69 -21.49
N THR A 23 -7.37 -10.70 -22.10
CA THR A 23 -7.60 -10.77 -23.54
C THR A 23 -6.77 -9.66 -24.14
N ALA A 24 -5.84 -9.99 -25.03
CA ALA A 24 -5.12 -8.98 -25.79
C ALA A 24 -6.12 -8.36 -26.78
N ASN A 25 -6.85 -7.34 -26.33
CA ASN A 25 -7.63 -6.51 -27.25
C ASN A 25 -6.66 -5.47 -27.81
N TYR A 26 -6.06 -5.84 -28.95
CA TYR A 26 -5.36 -4.93 -29.87
C TYR A 26 -6.33 -3.99 -30.59
N GLU A 27 -7.62 -4.16 -30.37
CA GLU A 27 -8.66 -3.25 -30.81
C GLU A 27 -8.91 -2.25 -29.68
N ALA A 28 -8.96 -0.96 -30.05
CA ALA A 28 -9.40 0.10 -29.17
C ALA A 28 -10.86 -0.18 -28.79
N ASP A 29 -11.07 -0.96 -27.73
CA ASP A 29 -12.37 -1.09 -27.11
C ASP A 29 -12.77 0.30 -26.63
N THR A 30 -13.66 0.92 -27.39
CA THR A 30 -14.37 2.13 -26.99
C THR A 30 -14.99 1.88 -25.62
N PRO A 31 -14.53 2.58 -24.56
CA PRO A 31 -15.05 2.37 -23.24
C PRO A 31 -16.55 2.73 -23.19
N PRO A 32 -17.34 2.14 -22.27
CA PRO A 32 -18.79 2.38 -22.15
C PRO A 32 -19.14 3.78 -21.61
N THR A 33 -18.22 4.73 -21.68
CA THR A 33 -18.27 6.03 -21.03
C THR A 33 -17.38 6.96 -21.86
N ASN A 34 -17.69 8.25 -21.94
CA ASN A 34 -16.85 9.28 -22.58
C ASN A 34 -15.48 9.48 -21.85
N GLU A 35 -14.93 8.45 -21.21
CA GLU A 35 -13.67 8.49 -20.49
C GLU A 35 -12.56 7.87 -21.35
N ILE A 36 -11.45 8.57 -21.47
CA ILE A 36 -10.27 8.10 -22.22
C ILE A 36 -9.73 6.83 -21.53
N PRO A 37 -9.58 5.70 -22.25
CA PRO A 37 -9.01 4.48 -21.67
C PRO A 37 -7.56 4.72 -21.28
N VAL A 38 -7.16 4.23 -20.11
CA VAL A 38 -5.81 4.40 -19.57
C VAL A 38 -4.86 3.34 -20.13
N ASN A 39 -3.90 3.78 -20.94
CA ASN A 39 -2.91 2.90 -21.54
C ASN A 39 -1.75 2.63 -20.56
N TRP A 40 -0.73 1.89 -21.03
CA TRP A 40 0.45 1.56 -20.23
C TRP A 40 1.28 2.80 -19.91
N GLU A 41 1.49 3.67 -20.90
CA GLU A 41 2.27 4.91 -20.79
C GLU A 41 1.68 5.86 -19.76
N ASP A 42 0.35 5.98 -19.72
CA ASP A 42 -0.39 6.80 -18.76
C ASP A 42 -0.17 6.32 -17.33
N ARG A 43 -0.14 5.00 -17.11
CA ARG A 43 0.13 4.43 -15.78
C ARG A 43 1.56 4.70 -15.33
N CYS A 44 2.52 4.46 -16.23
CA CYS A 44 3.92 4.77 -15.97
C CYS A 44 4.12 6.27 -15.71
N GLY A 45 3.47 7.13 -16.50
CA GLY A 45 3.53 8.58 -16.36
C GLY A 45 2.92 9.06 -15.04
N ALA A 46 1.75 8.55 -14.67
CA ALA A 46 1.09 8.87 -13.40
C ALA A 46 1.96 8.50 -12.19
N ILE A 47 2.54 7.29 -12.20
CA ILE A 47 3.43 6.83 -11.12
C ILE A 47 4.71 7.68 -11.12
N ALA A 48 5.35 7.90 -12.26
CA ALA A 48 6.61 8.64 -12.35
C ALA A 48 6.51 10.08 -11.83
N LEU A 49 5.34 10.72 -11.96
CA LEU A 49 5.07 12.08 -11.51
C LEU A 49 4.78 12.21 -10.01
N MET A 50 4.60 11.12 -9.28
CA MET A 50 4.47 11.18 -7.83
C MET A 50 5.77 11.71 -7.22
N PRO A 51 5.73 12.49 -6.13
CA PRO A 51 6.92 13.18 -5.64
C PRO A 51 7.90 12.26 -4.89
N ASN A 52 7.38 11.31 -4.13
CA ASN A 52 8.16 10.51 -3.18
C ASN A 52 8.31 9.06 -3.64
N ASP A 53 9.44 8.43 -3.30
CA ASP A 53 9.76 7.08 -3.76
C ASP A 53 8.85 6.02 -3.12
N GLU A 54 8.47 6.19 -1.86
CA GLU A 54 7.50 5.36 -1.16
C GLU A 54 6.11 5.39 -1.80
N THR A 55 5.66 6.57 -2.24
CA THR A 55 4.37 6.74 -2.93
C THR A 55 4.42 6.07 -4.30
N LYS A 56 5.53 6.24 -5.06
CA LYS A 56 5.75 5.55 -6.34
C LYS A 56 5.77 4.03 -6.18
N ALA A 57 6.50 3.56 -5.17
CA ALA A 57 6.65 2.14 -4.89
C ALA A 57 5.32 1.53 -4.46
N TYR A 58 4.58 2.19 -3.57
CA TYR A 58 3.27 1.73 -3.13
C TYR A 58 2.25 1.76 -4.27
N ALA A 59 2.21 2.83 -5.07
CA ALA A 59 1.41 2.88 -6.30
C ALA A 59 1.76 1.73 -7.24
N SER A 60 3.04 1.43 -7.44
CA SER A 60 3.48 0.33 -8.29
C SER A 60 3.01 -1.03 -7.76
N ILE A 61 3.07 -1.26 -6.45
CA ILE A 61 2.55 -2.50 -5.84
C ILE A 61 1.05 -2.62 -6.11
N LEU A 62 0.27 -1.58 -5.82
CA LEU A 62 -1.19 -1.58 -5.98
C LEU A 62 -1.61 -1.69 -7.44
N VAL A 63 -0.96 -0.91 -8.31
CA VAL A 63 -1.29 -0.83 -9.73
C VAL A 63 -0.90 -2.12 -10.40
N TRP A 64 0.31 -2.67 -10.22
CA TRP A 64 0.77 -3.86 -10.96
C TRP A 64 0.40 -5.20 -10.32
N GLY A 65 -0.02 -5.20 -9.05
CA GLY A 65 -0.40 -6.42 -8.34
C GLY A 65 0.77 -7.34 -7.97
N ASP A 66 2.01 -6.87 -8.05
CA ASP A 66 3.18 -7.63 -7.63
C ASP A 66 3.39 -7.49 -6.12
N TYR A 67 2.75 -8.37 -5.36
CA TYR A 67 2.77 -8.33 -3.91
C TYR A 67 3.93 -9.10 -3.28
N ARG A 68 4.86 -9.66 -4.08
CA ARG A 68 5.99 -10.44 -3.56
C ARG A 68 6.86 -9.54 -2.68
N ASP A 69 7.24 -10.06 -1.51
CA ASP A 69 7.98 -9.33 -0.48
C ASP A 69 9.49 -9.21 -0.76
N ASN A 70 9.95 -9.75 -1.89
CA ASN A 70 11.33 -9.70 -2.36
C ASN A 70 11.54 -8.72 -3.54
N THR A 71 10.58 -7.82 -3.78
CA THR A 71 10.66 -6.82 -4.85
C THR A 71 11.23 -5.50 -4.33
N ASP A 72 11.85 -4.73 -5.23
CA ASP A 72 12.42 -3.42 -4.89
C ASP A 72 11.34 -2.48 -4.33
N ASN A 73 10.17 -2.41 -4.98
CA ASN A 73 9.05 -1.59 -4.51
C ASN A 73 8.62 -1.98 -3.09
N TYR A 74 8.50 -3.28 -2.81
CA TYR A 74 8.14 -3.75 -1.48
C TYR A 74 9.21 -3.37 -0.44
N SER A 75 10.50 -3.44 -0.82
CA SER A 75 11.61 -3.05 0.05
C SER A 75 11.60 -1.55 0.37
N VAL A 76 11.28 -0.70 -0.61
CA VAL A 76 11.18 0.77 -0.44
C VAL A 76 10.06 1.11 0.54
N VAL A 77 8.86 0.57 0.35
CA VAL A 77 7.71 0.81 1.24
C VAL A 77 7.99 0.28 2.65
N THR A 78 8.53 -0.94 2.75
CA THR A 78 8.88 -1.53 4.06
C THR A 78 9.92 -0.69 4.80
N LYS A 79 10.95 -0.20 4.10
CA LYS A 79 11.99 0.64 4.68
C LYS A 79 11.39 1.96 5.19
N TYR A 80 10.60 2.64 4.37
CA TYR A 80 9.92 3.88 4.74
C TYR A 80 9.08 3.71 6.02
N ILE A 81 8.23 2.68 6.07
CA ILE A 81 7.41 2.37 7.25
C ILE A 81 8.31 2.07 8.46
N SER A 82 9.37 1.26 8.29
CA SER A 82 10.25 0.90 9.40
C SER A 82 10.99 2.11 9.98
N ASP A 83 11.43 3.04 9.13
CA ASP A 83 12.10 4.27 9.54
C ASP A 83 11.13 5.20 10.27
N TYR A 84 9.87 5.26 9.83
CA TYR A 84 8.82 6.01 10.51
C TYR A 84 8.52 5.44 11.90
N LEU A 85 8.28 4.12 12.01
CA LEU A 85 8.06 3.45 13.29
C LEU A 85 9.23 3.65 14.24
N TRP A 86 10.46 3.53 13.73
CA TRP A 86 11.66 3.72 14.55
C TRP A 86 11.71 5.12 15.16
N ARG A 87 11.43 6.17 14.39
CA ARG A 87 11.36 7.55 14.90
C ARG A 87 10.31 7.70 16.01
N MET A 88 9.11 7.17 15.81
CA MET A 88 8.05 7.20 16.83
C MET A 88 8.47 6.51 18.12
N VAL A 89 9.13 5.34 18.00
CA VAL A 89 9.56 4.59 19.17
C VAL A 89 10.70 5.30 19.89
N GLN A 90 11.63 5.93 19.17
CA GLN A 90 12.71 6.72 19.79
C GLN A 90 12.17 7.84 20.68
N GLU A 91 11.09 8.51 20.29
CA GLU A 91 10.43 9.54 21.10
C GLU A 91 9.83 8.99 22.42
N GLU A 92 9.50 7.68 22.45
CA GLU A 92 8.95 6.99 23.62
C GLU A 92 10.01 6.21 24.42
N MET A 93 11.15 5.85 23.81
CA MET A 93 12.20 5.03 24.41
C MET A 93 12.95 5.70 25.56
N ASP A 94 12.90 7.03 25.66
CA ASP A 94 13.45 7.76 26.82
C ASP A 94 12.78 7.36 28.15
N LYS A 95 11.69 6.58 28.10
CA LYS A 95 10.90 6.17 29.26
C LYS A 95 11.10 4.70 29.67
N GLN A 96 11.70 3.82 28.86
CA GLN A 96 11.78 2.37 29.16
C GLN A 96 13.03 1.67 28.60
N ARG A 97 13.60 0.74 29.39
CA ARG A 97 14.62 -0.21 28.92
C ARG A 97 13.95 -1.42 28.28
N GLU A 98 14.20 -1.61 26.99
CA GLU A 98 13.74 -2.79 26.24
C GLU A 98 14.84 -3.85 26.19
N SER A 99 14.46 -5.14 26.25
CA SER A 99 15.39 -6.27 26.30
C SER A 99 15.75 -6.84 24.92
N PHE A 100 15.22 -6.26 23.84
CA PHE A 100 15.38 -6.74 22.47
C PHE A 100 15.69 -5.58 21.52
N ASP A 101 16.14 -5.93 20.31
CA ASP A 101 16.43 -4.93 19.26
C ASP A 101 15.13 -4.34 18.72
N MET A 102 14.80 -3.14 19.21
CA MET A 102 13.59 -2.40 18.86
C MET A 102 13.61 -1.92 17.40
N GLN A 103 14.78 -1.61 16.84
CA GLN A 103 14.89 -1.19 15.45
C GLN A 103 14.60 -2.38 14.52
N GLN A 104 15.14 -3.55 14.83
CA GLN A 104 14.83 -4.77 14.10
C GLN A 104 13.36 -5.17 14.26
N PHE A 105 12.78 -4.98 15.45
CA PHE A 105 11.35 -5.18 15.66
C PHE A 105 10.48 -4.26 14.80
N CYS A 106 10.82 -2.97 14.67
CA CYS A 106 10.12 -2.04 13.77
C CYS A 106 10.13 -2.53 12.32
N LYS A 107 11.27 -3.07 11.84
CA LYS A 107 11.36 -3.66 10.49
C LYS A 107 10.44 -4.87 10.33
N HIS A 108 10.38 -5.75 11.34
CA HIS A 108 9.48 -6.91 11.33
C HIS A 108 8.01 -6.50 11.32
N ILE A 109 7.63 -5.50 12.13
CA ILE A 109 6.26 -4.96 12.14
C ILE A 109 5.90 -4.30 10.81
N ALA A 110 6.79 -3.48 10.24
CA ALA A 110 6.60 -2.86 8.94
C ALA A 110 6.30 -3.92 7.85
N ARG A 111 7.15 -4.96 7.77
CA ARG A 111 6.96 -6.07 6.81
C ARG A 111 5.67 -6.84 7.08
N MET A 112 5.39 -7.16 8.35
CA MET A 112 4.17 -7.88 8.74
C MET A 112 2.93 -7.13 8.29
N GLU A 113 2.80 -5.88 8.70
CA GLU A 113 1.58 -5.10 8.50
C GLU A 113 1.36 -4.78 7.01
N LEU A 114 2.43 -4.48 6.25
CA LEU A 114 2.36 -4.33 4.79
C LEU A 114 1.97 -5.66 4.10
N PHE A 115 2.50 -6.80 4.52
CA PHE A 115 2.16 -8.09 3.93
C PHE A 115 0.67 -8.40 4.07
N TYR A 116 0.13 -8.19 5.28
CA TYR A 116 -1.25 -8.49 5.61
C TYR A 116 -2.23 -7.41 5.15
N SER A 117 -1.81 -6.16 4.94
CA SER A 117 -2.65 -5.12 4.35
C SER A 117 -2.91 -5.39 2.86
N LEU A 118 -1.90 -5.84 2.13
CA LEU A 118 -2.04 -6.26 0.72
C LEU A 118 -2.80 -7.58 0.56
N ARG A 119 -3.01 -8.34 1.65
CA ARG A 119 -3.65 -9.66 1.65
C ARG A 119 -4.65 -9.79 2.81
N PRO A 120 -5.76 -9.02 2.79
CA PRO A 120 -6.70 -8.96 3.91
C PRO A 120 -7.28 -10.33 4.27
N LYS A 121 -7.56 -11.19 3.28
CA LYS A 121 -8.03 -12.56 3.52
C LYS A 121 -7.06 -13.40 4.37
N LEU A 122 -5.75 -13.25 4.17
CA LEU A 122 -4.77 -13.97 4.99
C LEU A 122 -4.74 -13.44 6.43
N ARG A 123 -5.05 -12.16 6.65
CA ARG A 123 -5.14 -11.57 7.99
C ARG A 123 -6.28 -12.19 8.78
N GLU A 124 -7.40 -12.49 8.13
CA GLU A 124 -8.57 -13.15 8.73
C GLU A 124 -8.27 -14.60 9.15
N TYR A 125 -7.47 -15.32 8.36
CA TYR A 125 -7.13 -16.72 8.65
C TYR A 125 -5.99 -16.90 9.66
N HIS A 126 -5.06 -15.94 9.75
CA HIS A 126 -3.89 -16.05 10.61
C HIS A 126 -4.12 -15.43 11.99
N THR A 127 -3.98 -16.25 13.03
CA THR A 127 -3.96 -15.77 14.43
C THR A 127 -2.83 -14.77 14.64
N LEU A 128 -2.95 -13.87 15.63
CA LEU A 128 -1.89 -12.91 15.95
C LEU A 128 -0.53 -13.60 16.17
N LYS A 129 -0.51 -14.73 16.90
CA LYS A 129 0.71 -15.53 17.09
C LYS A 129 1.30 -16.00 15.75
N GLY A 130 0.46 -16.51 14.85
CA GLY A 130 0.88 -16.93 13.52
C GLY A 130 1.48 -15.78 12.72
N ARG A 131 0.87 -14.57 12.78
CA ARG A 131 1.37 -13.38 12.08
C ARG A 131 2.75 -12.93 12.60
N LEU A 132 2.92 -12.91 13.92
CA LEU A 132 4.19 -12.55 14.57
C LEU A 132 5.30 -13.52 14.16
N VAL A 133 5.09 -14.83 14.34
CA VAL A 133 6.08 -15.87 14.01
C VAL A 133 6.41 -15.86 12.52
N PHE A 134 5.40 -15.78 11.64
CA PHE A 134 5.61 -15.66 10.19
C PHE A 134 6.51 -14.48 9.81
N SER A 135 6.42 -13.39 10.57
CA SER A 135 7.17 -12.17 10.32
C SER A 135 8.55 -12.15 10.99
N GLY A 136 8.94 -13.23 11.67
CA GLY A 136 10.22 -13.34 12.38
C GLY A 136 10.20 -12.83 13.82
N ILE A 137 9.01 -12.67 14.42
CA ILE A 137 8.83 -12.24 15.81
C ILE A 137 8.34 -13.45 16.62
N ASP A 138 9.26 -14.31 17.02
CA ASP A 138 9.00 -15.45 17.91
C ASP A 138 9.35 -15.17 19.38
N TYR A 139 10.02 -14.04 19.64
CA TYR A 139 10.49 -13.61 20.96
C TYR A 139 9.51 -12.68 21.71
N ILE A 140 8.41 -12.27 21.09
CA ILE A 140 7.34 -11.47 21.74
C ILE A 140 6.07 -12.29 21.80
N GLU A 141 5.58 -12.51 23.03
CA GLU A 141 4.29 -13.17 23.24
C GLU A 141 3.12 -12.32 22.69
N PRO A 142 2.08 -12.93 22.08
CA PRO A 142 0.95 -12.20 21.50
C PRO A 142 0.26 -11.24 22.47
N ASN A 143 0.13 -11.63 23.74
CA ASN A 143 -0.46 -10.79 24.77
C ASN A 143 0.39 -9.54 25.07
N THR A 144 1.72 -9.69 25.03
CA THR A 144 2.66 -8.57 25.20
C THR A 144 2.56 -7.62 24.01
N TYR A 145 2.55 -8.16 22.78
CA TYR A 145 2.33 -7.38 21.57
C TYR A 145 1.02 -6.57 21.67
N SER A 146 -0.10 -7.24 21.92
CA SER A 146 -1.42 -6.59 21.99
C SER A 146 -1.49 -5.46 23.01
N LYS A 147 -0.80 -5.59 24.15
CA LYS A 147 -0.86 -4.61 25.24
C LYS A 147 0.13 -3.47 25.10
N ARG A 148 1.31 -3.72 24.51
CA ARG A 148 2.43 -2.76 24.51
C ARG A 148 2.78 -2.20 23.14
N TYR A 149 2.55 -2.96 22.07
CA TYR A 149 3.09 -2.67 20.74
C TYR A 149 2.03 -2.64 19.63
N ALA A 150 0.76 -2.98 19.93
CA ALA A 150 -0.32 -2.95 18.93
C ALA A 150 -0.48 -1.57 18.27
N TRP A 151 -0.14 -0.49 18.98
CA TRP A 151 -0.14 0.86 18.43
C TRP A 151 0.81 1.03 17.23
N LEU A 152 1.91 0.26 17.16
CA LEU A 152 2.78 0.26 15.98
C LEU A 152 2.04 -0.25 14.75
N GLY A 153 1.27 -1.33 14.90
CA GLY A 153 0.45 -1.87 13.80
C GLY A 153 -0.60 -0.87 13.34
N ASN A 154 -1.26 -0.17 14.28
CA ASN A 154 -2.20 0.89 13.97
C ASN A 154 -1.52 2.08 13.25
N ALA A 155 -0.29 2.43 13.64
CA ALA A 155 0.49 3.46 12.97
C ALA A 155 0.82 3.06 11.52
N VAL A 156 1.16 1.79 11.27
CA VAL A 156 1.34 1.31 9.88
C VAL A 156 0.04 1.40 9.07
N GLU A 157 -1.10 1.04 9.66
CA GLU A 157 -2.39 1.15 8.98
C GLU A 157 -2.70 2.59 8.57
N LEU A 158 -2.49 3.57 9.47
CA LEU A 158 -2.63 4.99 9.16
C LEU A 158 -1.68 5.43 8.04
N LEU A 159 -0.41 5.05 8.13
CA LEU A 159 0.60 5.42 7.14
C LEU A 159 0.31 4.84 5.74
N LEU A 160 -0.23 3.61 5.67
CA LEU A 160 -0.66 3.01 4.41
C LEU A 160 -1.89 3.69 3.82
N ASN A 161 -2.80 4.20 4.66
CA ASN A 161 -3.93 5.00 4.21
C ASN A 161 -3.46 6.36 3.68
N GLU A 162 -2.51 7.02 4.35
CA GLU A 162 -1.89 8.26 3.87
C GLU A 162 -1.21 8.05 2.51
N LEU A 163 -0.39 7.01 2.36
CA LEU A 163 0.21 6.65 1.07
C LEU A 163 -0.86 6.39 0.01
N ARG A 164 -1.97 5.71 0.36
CA ARG A 164 -3.09 5.47 -0.56
C ARG A 164 -3.74 6.78 -1.01
N ASP A 165 -3.97 7.70 -0.08
CA ASP A 165 -4.56 9.01 -0.36
C ASP A 165 -3.64 9.87 -1.24
N GLU A 166 -2.33 9.82 -1.03
CA GLU A 166 -1.36 10.45 -1.93
C GLU A 166 -1.42 9.86 -3.35
N VAL A 167 -1.48 8.53 -3.47
CA VAL A 167 -1.63 7.88 -4.78
C VAL A 167 -2.93 8.32 -5.46
N GLU A 168 -4.05 8.32 -4.74
CA GLU A 168 -5.34 8.81 -5.25
C GLU A 168 -5.27 10.28 -5.69
N HIS A 169 -4.58 11.13 -4.93
CA HIS A 169 -4.38 12.53 -5.23
C HIS A 169 -3.58 12.72 -6.53
N TYR A 170 -2.37 12.17 -6.61
CA TYR A 170 -1.47 12.38 -7.75
C TYR A 170 -1.98 11.70 -9.02
N ALA A 171 -2.58 10.51 -8.90
CA ALA A 171 -3.26 9.86 -10.02
C ALA A 171 -4.44 10.70 -10.52
N GLY A 172 -5.19 11.33 -9.61
CA GLY A 172 -6.27 12.25 -9.94
C GLY A 172 -5.79 13.50 -10.67
N GLU A 173 -4.71 14.13 -10.21
CA GLU A 173 -4.10 15.28 -10.89
C GLU A 173 -3.61 14.91 -12.29
N TYR A 174 -2.95 13.77 -12.44
CA TYR A 174 -2.55 13.25 -13.75
C TYR A 174 -3.75 13.05 -14.69
N ARG A 175 -4.79 12.35 -14.21
CA ARG A 175 -6.03 12.10 -14.96
C ARG A 175 -6.74 13.39 -15.38
N LYS A 176 -6.74 14.42 -14.53
CA LYS A 176 -7.28 15.75 -14.88
C LYS A 176 -6.45 16.42 -15.97
N ASN A 177 -5.12 16.33 -15.91
CA ASN A 177 -4.23 16.94 -16.89
C ASN A 177 -4.31 16.28 -18.27
N LEU A 178 -4.47 14.95 -18.32
CA LEU A 178 -4.76 14.24 -19.57
C LEU A 178 -6.05 14.74 -20.24
N ARG A 179 -7.10 14.99 -19.46
CA ARG A 179 -8.37 15.53 -20.01
C ARG A 179 -8.22 16.95 -20.57
N LYS A 180 -7.38 17.78 -19.95
CA LYS A 180 -7.11 19.14 -20.44
C LYS A 180 -6.27 19.17 -21.72
N THR A 181 -5.40 18.18 -21.90
CA THR A 181 -4.47 18.11 -23.05
C THR A 181 -5.14 17.53 -24.30
N ASN A 182 -6.20 16.75 -24.14
CA ASN A 182 -6.95 16.10 -25.21
C ASN A 182 -8.21 16.89 -25.67
N ILE A 183 -8.36 18.15 -25.23
CA ILE A 183 -9.36 19.13 -25.69
C ILE A 183 -8.62 20.19 -26.50
#